data_AF-A0A6L7JE19-F1
#
_entry.id   AF-A0A6L7JE19-F1
#
_cell.length_a   1.000
_cell.length_b   1.000
_cell.length_c   1.000
_cell.angle_alpha   90.00
_cell.angle_beta   90.00
_cell.angle_gamma   90.00
#
_symmetry.space_group_name_H-M   'P 1'
#
loop_
_entity.id
_entity.type
_entity.pdbx_description
1 polymer ?
#
loop_
_entity_poly.entity_id
_entity_poly.type
_entity_poly.pdbx_seq_one_letter_code
_entity_poly.pdbx_strand_id
1 'polypeptide(L)'
;MSPTNRGTWSFRTSFPIPSGSVATTSRWSSAGLSQHPTARVRPMSQMKLLLEDLLEKIQGTKISEIEVTLGDLTLGVKRRSSAAANPPAAAAVPETSVAPSNTVSVDSPIAGVFYASPSPTEPAYVNVGDHINAGQVVGLVEAMKVFNEVLSAHAGSVVSVVDTGTEVQKGAALVEIDPD
;
A
#
# COMPACT_ATOMS: atom_id res chain seq x y z
N MET A 1 47.00 1.81 5.16
CA MET A 1 47.12 0.42 4.68
C MET A 1 47.55 -0.48 5.81
N SER A 2 46.71 -1.44 6.18
CA SER A 2 47.03 -2.81 6.61
C SER A 2 45.70 -3.56 6.72
N PRO A 3 45.53 -4.71 6.03
CA PRO A 3 44.27 -5.44 5.96
C PRO A 3 44.23 -6.57 7.02
N THR A 4 43.14 -7.35 7.00
CA THR A 4 42.98 -8.76 7.46
C THR A 4 41.93 -8.92 8.55
N ASN A 5 40.76 -9.49 8.22
CA ASN A 5 40.50 -10.90 8.55
C ASN A 5 39.21 -11.39 7.86
N ARG A 6 39.31 -12.44 7.05
CA ARG A 6 38.17 -13.20 6.48
C ARG A 6 38.05 -14.50 7.27
N GLY A 7 36.97 -14.66 8.01
CA GLY A 7 36.64 -15.89 8.72
C GLY A 7 35.92 -16.89 7.82
N THR A 8 36.65 -17.86 7.31
CA THR A 8 36.13 -19.10 6.72
C THR A 8 35.79 -20.08 7.84
N TRP A 9 34.53 -20.50 7.97
CA TRP A 9 34.16 -21.65 8.80
C TRP A 9 33.86 -22.86 7.91
N SER A 10 34.68 -23.90 8.06
CA SER A 10 34.44 -25.24 7.53
C SER A 10 34.33 -26.20 8.70
N PHE A 11 33.16 -26.79 8.89
CA PHE A 11 32.99 -27.96 9.76
C PHE A 11 32.90 -29.21 8.89
N ARG A 12 33.96 -30.02 8.96
CA ARG A 12 34.06 -31.37 8.43
C ARG A 12 33.98 -32.31 9.62
N THR A 13 32.93 -33.11 9.70
CA THR A 13 32.91 -34.27 10.60
C THR A 13 32.36 -35.47 9.85
N SER A 14 33.28 -36.34 9.48
CA SER A 14 33.04 -37.72 9.06
C SER A 14 32.44 -38.52 10.21
N PHE A 15 31.44 -39.35 9.93
CA PHE A 15 31.12 -40.50 10.77
C PHE A 15 30.83 -41.74 9.87
N PRO A 16 31.35 -42.93 10.24
CA PRO A 16 31.43 -44.09 9.37
C PRO A 16 30.14 -44.90 9.24
N ILE A 17 30.08 -45.64 8.13
CA ILE A 17 29.00 -46.52 7.66
C ILE A 17 29.19 -47.93 8.24
N PRO A 18 28.14 -48.63 8.71
CA PRO A 18 28.16 -50.08 8.83
C PRO A 18 27.50 -50.79 7.63
N SER A 19 28.25 -51.71 7.02
CA SER A 19 27.81 -52.74 6.08
C SER A 19 26.85 -53.74 6.74
N GLY A 20 25.77 -54.12 6.05
CA GLY A 20 24.86 -55.19 6.48
C GLY A 20 23.93 -55.65 5.36
N SER A 21 24.05 -56.92 5.02
CA SER A 21 23.58 -57.63 3.83
C SER A 21 22.05 -57.81 3.68
N VAL A 22 21.68 -58.05 2.42
CA VAL A 22 20.39 -58.41 1.80
C VAL A 22 19.60 -59.56 2.46
N ALA A 23 18.26 -59.48 2.42
CA ALA A 23 17.39 -60.38 1.63
C ALA A 23 15.91 -60.38 2.10
N THR A 24 15.01 -60.23 1.11
CA THR A 24 13.84 -61.11 0.88
C THR A 24 12.58 -60.93 1.76
N THR A 25 11.56 -60.42 1.04
CA THR A 25 10.14 -60.76 1.05
C THR A 25 9.32 -60.56 2.32
N SER A 26 8.36 -59.64 2.25
CA SER A 26 6.96 -60.02 2.05
C SER A 26 6.03 -58.96 2.64
N ARG A 27 5.11 -58.52 1.77
CA ARG A 27 3.69 -58.37 2.11
C ARG A 27 3.37 -57.28 3.14
N TRP A 28 3.34 -56.04 2.67
CA TRP A 28 2.61 -54.97 3.36
C TRP A 28 1.12 -55.14 3.10
N SER A 29 0.45 -55.80 4.05
CA SER A 29 -1.00 -55.77 4.19
C SER A 29 -1.46 -54.37 4.62
N SER A 30 -2.57 -53.97 4.02
CA SER A 30 -3.38 -52.79 4.26
C SER A 30 -3.60 -52.44 5.73
N ALA A 31 -3.40 -51.17 6.10
CA ALA A 31 -4.39 -50.33 6.78
C ALA A 31 -3.73 -49.06 7.37
N GLY A 32 -4.27 -47.90 7.00
CA GLY A 32 -4.37 -46.78 7.94
C GLY A 32 -3.38 -45.62 7.78
N LEU A 33 -3.95 -44.51 7.29
CA LEU A 33 -3.65 -43.13 7.68
C LEU A 33 -2.28 -42.54 7.28
N SER A 34 -2.23 -41.83 6.16
CA SER A 34 -2.20 -40.36 6.20
C SER A 34 -2.33 -39.82 4.77
N GLN A 35 -3.56 -39.55 4.35
CA GLN A 35 -3.80 -38.85 3.10
C GLN A 35 -3.62 -37.36 3.37
N HIS A 36 -2.57 -36.75 2.80
CA HIS A 36 -2.51 -35.31 2.62
C HIS A 36 -3.75 -34.86 1.81
N PRO A 37 -4.44 -33.77 2.19
CA PRO A 37 -5.47 -33.19 1.33
C PRO A 37 -4.81 -32.49 0.15
N THR A 38 -4.55 -33.23 -0.93
CA THR A 38 -4.27 -32.64 -2.24
C THR A 38 -5.52 -31.87 -2.66
N ALA A 39 -5.37 -30.57 -2.92
CA ALA A 39 -6.47 -29.69 -3.35
C ALA A 39 -7.19 -30.30 -4.56
N ARG A 40 -8.37 -30.88 -4.31
CA ARG A 40 -9.26 -31.36 -5.36
C ARG A 40 -9.83 -30.12 -6.04
N VAL A 41 -9.27 -29.77 -7.20
CA VAL A 41 -9.86 -28.77 -8.10
C VAL A 41 -11.33 -29.14 -8.30
N ARG A 42 -12.24 -28.26 -7.89
CA ARG A 42 -13.68 -28.50 -7.98
C ARG A 42 -14.05 -28.53 -9.47
N PRO A 43 -14.88 -29.50 -9.92
CA PRO A 43 -15.29 -29.57 -11.33
C PRO A 43 -15.96 -28.24 -11.73
N MET A 44 -15.63 -27.72 -12.92
CA MET A 44 -16.05 -26.39 -13.43
C MET A 44 -17.55 -26.10 -13.32
N SER A 45 -18.41 -27.13 -13.29
CA SER A 45 -19.86 -26.99 -13.07
C SER A 45 -20.21 -26.39 -11.69
N GLN A 46 -19.39 -26.64 -10.67
CA GLN A 46 -19.52 -26.01 -9.35
C GLN A 46 -19.05 -24.55 -9.38
N MET A 47 -18.07 -24.19 -10.22
CA MET A 47 -17.60 -22.82 -10.37
C MET A 47 -18.68 -21.92 -10.98
N LYS A 48 -19.45 -22.44 -11.94
CA LYS A 48 -20.57 -21.71 -12.56
C LYS A 48 -21.69 -21.42 -11.57
N LEU A 49 -22.04 -22.39 -10.72
CA LEU A 49 -23.06 -22.20 -9.67
C LEU A 49 -22.62 -21.19 -8.60
N LEU A 50 -21.32 -21.17 -8.25
CA LEU A 50 -20.79 -20.15 -7.35
C LEU A 50 -20.77 -18.75 -7.98
N LEU A 51 -20.55 -18.66 -9.29
CA LEU A 51 -20.59 -17.38 -10.00
C LEU A 51 -22.02 -16.83 -10.08
N GLU A 52 -23.00 -17.70 -10.31
CA GLU A 52 -24.42 -17.31 -10.33
C GLU A 52 -24.90 -16.85 -8.94
N ASP A 53 -24.53 -17.54 -7.85
CA ASP A 53 -24.84 -17.10 -6.46
C ASP A 53 -24.15 -15.77 -6.09
N LEU A 54 -22.91 -15.56 -6.55
CA LEU A 54 -22.17 -14.31 -6.32
C LEU A 54 -22.81 -13.12 -7.07
N LEU A 55 -23.27 -13.35 -8.30
CA LEU A 55 -23.90 -12.32 -9.13
C LEU A 55 -25.27 -11.90 -8.58
N GLU A 56 -26.01 -12.83 -7.99
CA GLU A 56 -27.26 -12.54 -7.29
C GLU A 56 -27.01 -11.74 -6.00
N LYS A 57 -25.97 -12.08 -5.22
CA LYS A 57 -25.60 -11.35 -3.99
C LYS A 57 -25.22 -9.88 -4.24
N ILE A 58 -24.55 -9.59 -5.35
CA ILE A 58 -24.06 -8.23 -5.67
C ILE A 58 -25.23 -7.26 -5.92
N GLN A 59 -26.40 -7.73 -6.37
CA GLN A 59 -27.57 -6.87 -6.58
C GLN A 59 -28.21 -6.40 -5.27
N GLY A 60 -27.89 -7.02 -4.13
CA GLY A 60 -28.34 -6.60 -2.80
C GLY A 60 -27.45 -5.56 -2.11
N THR A 61 -26.30 -5.21 -2.69
CA THR A 61 -25.30 -4.37 -2.02
C THR A 61 -25.07 -3.05 -2.76
N LYS A 62 -25.24 -1.94 -2.04
CA LYS A 62 -24.91 -0.57 -2.47
C LYS A 62 -23.39 -0.41 -2.69
N ILE A 63 -22.86 -0.96 -3.77
CA ILE A 63 -21.43 -0.89 -4.09
C ILE A 63 -21.27 -0.03 -5.34
N SER A 64 -20.57 1.10 -5.19
CA SER A 64 -20.38 2.11 -6.23
C SER A 64 -19.15 1.87 -7.10
N GLU A 65 -18.27 0.95 -6.70
CA GLU A 65 -17.06 0.60 -7.44
C GLU A 65 -16.73 -0.88 -7.23
N ILE A 66 -16.56 -1.60 -8.33
CA ILE A 66 -16.18 -3.02 -8.32
C ILE A 66 -14.96 -3.15 -9.23
N GLU A 67 -13.86 -3.62 -8.64
CA GLU A 67 -12.64 -4.03 -9.34
C GLU A 67 -12.50 -5.54 -9.20
N VAL A 68 -12.46 -6.25 -10.33
CA VAL A 68 -12.30 -7.70 -10.36
C VAL A 68 -11.06 -8.04 -11.19
N THR A 69 -10.14 -8.76 -10.56
CA THR A 69 -8.90 -9.24 -11.17
C THR A 69 -8.98 -10.73 -11.41
N LEU A 70 -8.86 -11.17 -12.66
CA LEU A 70 -8.80 -12.59 -13.02
C LEU A 70 -7.53 -12.85 -13.85
N GLY A 71 -6.48 -13.32 -13.18
CA GLY A 71 -5.17 -13.54 -13.80
C GLY A 71 -4.54 -12.21 -14.25
N ASP A 72 -4.28 -12.10 -15.54
CA ASP A 72 -3.66 -10.97 -16.23
C ASP A 72 -4.68 -9.93 -16.76
N LEU A 73 -5.98 -10.10 -16.45
CA LEU A 73 -7.05 -9.23 -16.93
C LEU A 73 -7.76 -8.52 -15.77
N THR A 74 -7.76 -7.18 -15.81
CA THR A 74 -8.42 -6.31 -14.83
C THR A 74 -9.64 -5.63 -15.45
N LEU A 75 -10.82 -5.85 -14.85
CA LEU A 75 -12.05 -5.15 -15.19
C LEU A 75 -12.43 -4.17 -14.07
N GLY A 76 -12.36 -2.88 -14.37
CA GLY A 76 -12.87 -1.81 -13.51
C GLY A 76 -14.22 -1.29 -14.01
N VAL A 77 -15.27 -1.45 -13.20
CA VAL A 77 -16.61 -0.95 -13.55
C VAL A 77 -16.94 0.26 -12.66
N LYS A 78 -16.83 1.46 -13.24
CA LYS A 78 -17.24 2.73 -12.60
C LYS A 78 -18.58 3.20 -13.17
N ARG A 79 -19.60 3.33 -12.33
CA ARG A 79 -20.86 3.96 -12.72
C ARG A 79 -20.69 5.49 -12.65
N ARG A 80 -20.69 6.18 -13.80
CA ARG A 80 -20.78 7.65 -13.85
C ARG A 80 -22.15 8.08 -13.29
N SER A 81 -22.17 8.67 -12.12
CA SER A 81 -23.34 9.44 -11.66
C SER A 81 -23.29 10.81 -12.35
N SER A 82 -24.32 11.11 -13.14
CA SER A 82 -24.49 12.39 -13.82
C SER A 82 -25.90 12.92 -13.55
N ALA A 83 -26.00 13.93 -12.68
CA ALA A 83 -27.06 14.95 -12.63
C ALA A 83 -26.60 16.02 -11.60
N ALA A 84 -26.07 17.18 -11.99
CA ALA A 84 -26.71 18.38 -12.57
C ALA A 84 -27.40 19.30 -11.53
N ALA A 85 -26.67 20.36 -11.18
CA ALA A 85 -27.07 21.77 -10.93
C ALA A 85 -28.15 22.15 -9.90
N ASN A 86 -27.72 22.89 -8.86
CA ASN A 86 -28.44 24.06 -8.30
C ASN A 86 -27.47 24.93 -7.47
N PRO A 87 -27.32 26.25 -7.77
CA PRO A 87 -26.89 27.26 -6.79
C PRO A 87 -27.95 28.38 -6.63
N PRO A 88 -27.83 29.32 -5.67
CA PRO A 88 -27.19 29.27 -4.34
C PRO A 88 -28.11 29.84 -3.22
N ALA A 89 -27.76 29.61 -1.94
CA ALA A 89 -28.23 30.46 -0.84
C ALA A 89 -27.15 30.56 0.25
N ALA A 90 -26.90 31.80 0.66
CA ALA A 90 -25.74 32.29 1.37
C ALA A 90 -25.65 31.89 2.85
N ALA A 91 -24.43 31.64 3.30
CA ALA A 91 -23.97 31.95 4.65
C ALA A 91 -22.50 32.37 4.57
N ALA A 92 -22.30 33.68 4.56
CA ALA A 92 -20.98 34.32 4.55
C ALA A 92 -20.32 34.17 5.92
N VAL A 93 -19.15 33.53 5.96
CA VAL A 93 -18.09 33.77 6.95
C VAL A 93 -16.95 34.47 6.21
N PRO A 94 -16.27 35.46 6.80
CA PRO A 94 -15.38 36.34 6.06
C PRO A 94 -14.18 35.56 5.53
N GLU A 95 -14.12 35.43 4.21
CA GLU A 95 -12.94 34.97 3.49
C GLU A 95 -11.89 36.07 3.54
N THR A 96 -10.80 35.82 4.25
CA THR A 96 -9.54 36.52 3.97
C THR A 96 -9.21 36.24 2.52
N SER A 97 -9.38 37.25 1.67
CA SER A 97 -8.93 37.27 0.30
C SER A 97 -7.41 37.03 0.30
N VAL A 98 -7.01 35.81 -0.03
CA VAL A 98 -5.69 35.57 -0.62
C VAL A 98 -5.87 35.74 -2.13
N ALA A 99 -4.95 36.49 -2.74
CA ALA A 99 -4.84 36.63 -4.18
C ALA A 99 -4.85 35.25 -4.86
N PRO A 100 -5.11 35.14 -6.19
CA PRO A 100 -4.77 33.93 -6.91
C PRO A 100 -3.23 33.79 -6.90
N SER A 101 -2.68 33.31 -5.79
CA SER A 101 -1.33 32.80 -5.74
C SER A 101 -1.34 31.54 -6.60
N ASN A 102 -0.49 31.49 -7.63
CA ASN A 102 -0.26 30.28 -8.42
C ASN A 102 0.50 29.25 -7.56
N THR A 103 -0.08 28.88 -6.42
CA THR A 103 0.48 27.87 -5.54
C THR A 103 0.30 26.48 -6.15
N VAL A 104 1.29 25.64 -5.94
CA VAL A 104 1.28 24.23 -6.34
C VAL A 104 1.25 23.38 -5.08
N SER A 105 0.41 22.35 -5.08
CA SER A 105 0.30 21.42 -3.95
C SER A 105 1.24 20.22 -4.09
N VAL A 106 1.81 19.79 -2.98
CA VAL A 106 2.42 18.47 -2.82
C VAL A 106 1.38 17.55 -2.21
N ASP A 107 0.96 16.56 -3.00
CA ASP A 107 -0.15 15.68 -2.64
C ASP A 107 0.31 14.38 -1.98
N SER A 108 -0.55 13.80 -1.15
CA SER A 108 -0.31 12.48 -0.58
C SER A 108 -0.41 11.38 -1.65
N PRO A 109 0.62 10.53 -1.82
CA PRO A 109 0.56 9.42 -2.79
C PRO A 109 -0.37 8.28 -2.35
N ILE A 110 -0.70 8.21 -1.06
CA ILE A 110 -1.46 7.13 -0.40
C ILE A 110 -2.42 7.69 0.65
N ALA A 111 -3.38 6.87 1.09
CA ALA A 111 -4.18 7.19 2.28
C ALA A 111 -3.43 6.79 3.55
N GLY A 112 -3.54 7.58 4.62
CA GLY A 112 -2.79 7.35 5.85
C GLY A 112 -2.86 8.52 6.83
N VAL A 113 -1.87 8.60 7.72
CA VAL A 113 -1.72 9.71 8.68
C VAL A 113 -0.47 10.51 8.34
N PHE A 114 -0.59 11.82 8.18
CA PHE A 114 0.53 12.71 7.86
C PHE A 114 1.35 13.05 9.11
N TYR A 115 2.68 13.06 8.97
CA TYR A 115 3.62 13.51 10.00
C TYR A 115 4.62 14.50 9.41
N ALA A 116 4.73 15.67 10.04
CA ALA A 116 5.66 16.72 9.60
C ALA A 116 7.11 16.45 10.02
N SER A 117 7.36 15.54 10.97
CA SER A 117 8.68 15.20 11.51
C SER A 117 8.97 13.70 11.40
N PRO A 118 10.26 13.28 11.35
CA PRO A 118 10.65 11.87 11.37
C PRO A 118 10.29 11.16 12.69
N SER A 119 10.28 11.91 13.79
CA SER A 119 9.90 11.44 15.12
C SER A 119 9.32 12.60 15.94
N PRO A 120 8.55 12.34 17.01
CA PRO A 120 7.90 13.40 17.81
C PRO A 120 8.88 14.32 18.55
N THR A 121 10.15 13.93 18.66
CA THR A 121 11.22 14.71 19.31
C THR A 121 12.11 15.44 18.32
N GLU A 122 11.96 15.17 17.02
CA GLU A 122 12.78 15.77 15.96
C GLU A 122 12.05 16.93 15.27
N PRO A 123 12.82 17.89 14.70
CA PRO A 123 12.23 19.00 13.97
C PRO A 123 11.45 18.51 12.74
N ALA A 124 10.49 19.34 12.31
CA ALA A 124 9.77 19.11 11.07
C ALA A 124 10.74 19.15 9.88
N TYR A 125 10.41 18.40 8.83
CA TYR A 125 11.16 18.43 7.57
C TYR A 125 11.11 19.82 6.92
N VAL A 126 9.97 20.50 7.04
CA VAL A 126 9.71 21.83 6.46
C VAL A 126 8.78 22.63 7.37
N ASN A 127 8.96 23.94 7.39
CA ASN A 127 8.07 24.91 8.03
C ASN A 127 7.55 25.92 7.02
N VAL A 128 6.47 26.63 7.38
CA VAL A 128 5.95 27.73 6.56
C VAL A 128 7.02 28.81 6.41
N GLY A 129 7.27 29.23 5.17
CA GLY A 129 8.31 30.18 4.79
C GLY A 129 9.65 29.54 4.41
N ASP A 130 9.83 28.23 4.63
CA ASP A 130 11.05 27.54 4.20
C ASP A 130 11.08 27.41 2.67
N HIS A 131 12.28 27.50 2.11
CA HIS A 131 12.52 27.23 0.69
C HIS A 131 12.92 25.76 0.52
N ILE A 132 12.28 25.07 -0.42
CA ILE A 132 12.49 23.63 -0.65
C ILE A 132 12.81 23.34 -2.11
N ASN A 133 13.55 22.26 -2.34
CA ASN A 133 13.94 21.83 -3.68
C ASN A 133 13.05 20.68 -4.20
N ALA A 134 12.99 20.53 -5.53
CA ALA A 134 12.43 19.33 -6.12
C ALA A 134 13.21 18.07 -5.65
N GLY A 135 12.47 17.04 -5.24
CA GLY A 135 13.01 15.82 -4.64
C GLY A 135 13.30 15.92 -3.14
N GLN A 136 13.05 17.06 -2.48
CA GLN A 136 13.20 17.18 -1.04
C GLN A 136 12.04 16.50 -0.31
N VAL A 137 12.34 15.81 0.80
CA VAL A 137 11.32 15.23 1.69
C VAL A 137 10.62 16.36 2.44
N VAL A 138 9.29 16.38 2.39
CA VAL A 138 8.44 17.39 3.07
C VAL A 138 7.68 16.82 4.25
N GLY A 139 7.66 15.50 4.41
CA GLY A 139 6.96 14.82 5.50
C GLY A 139 6.85 13.33 5.27
N LEU A 140 6.13 12.67 6.16
CA LEU A 140 5.85 11.24 6.11
C LEU A 140 4.34 10.99 6.06
N VAL A 141 3.94 9.91 5.42
CA VAL A 141 2.58 9.36 5.53
C VAL A 141 2.66 7.94 6.06
N GLU A 142 2.05 7.71 7.23
CA GLU A 142 1.91 6.38 7.81
C GLU A 142 0.74 5.64 7.16
N ALA A 143 1.04 4.51 6.53
CA ALA A 143 0.03 3.58 6.04
C ALA A 143 0.41 2.15 6.45
N MET A 144 -0.51 1.45 7.11
CA MET A 144 -0.30 0.06 7.57
C MET A 144 0.99 -0.15 8.38
N LYS A 145 1.31 0.79 9.30
CA LYS A 145 2.54 0.83 10.13
C LYS A 145 3.85 1.02 9.35
N VAL A 146 3.76 1.49 8.11
CA VAL A 146 4.92 1.87 7.28
C VAL A 146 4.89 3.38 7.07
N PHE A 147 5.99 4.04 7.35
CA PHE A 147 6.19 5.47 7.08
C PHE A 147 6.77 5.63 5.69
N ASN A 148 6.05 6.31 4.80
CA ASN A 148 6.50 6.60 3.45
C ASN A 148 6.86 8.08 3.34
N GLU A 149 8.03 8.38 2.79
CA GLU A 149 8.46 9.74 2.51
C GLU A 149 7.62 10.38 1.42
N VAL A 150 7.23 11.64 1.65
CA VAL A 150 6.58 12.48 0.65
C VAL A 150 7.63 13.45 0.11
N LEU A 151 7.85 13.41 -1.20
CA LEU A 151 8.84 14.23 -1.90
C LEU A 151 8.13 15.36 -2.64
N SER A 152 8.69 16.58 -2.58
CA SER A 152 8.21 17.68 -3.42
C SER A 152 8.60 17.45 -4.88
N ALA A 153 7.69 17.67 -5.82
CA ALA A 153 8.00 17.67 -7.26
C ALA A 153 8.56 19.02 -7.76
N HIS A 154 8.38 20.09 -6.98
CA HIS A 154 8.69 21.46 -7.36
C HIS A 154 9.61 22.12 -6.33
N ALA A 155 10.43 23.06 -6.80
CA ALA A 155 11.15 23.97 -5.92
C ALA A 155 10.29 25.20 -5.65
N GLY A 156 10.46 25.81 -4.49
CA GLY A 156 9.74 27.03 -4.11
C GLY A 156 9.62 27.23 -2.61
N SER A 157 8.81 28.21 -2.22
CA SER A 157 8.61 28.59 -0.81
C SER A 157 7.34 27.97 -0.24
N VAL A 158 7.43 27.37 0.94
CA VAL A 158 6.28 26.74 1.61
C VAL A 158 5.30 27.80 2.11
N VAL A 159 4.05 27.73 1.65
CA VAL A 159 2.96 28.63 2.01
C VAL A 159 2.13 28.07 3.14
N SER A 160 1.87 26.76 3.12
CA SER A 160 1.11 26.08 4.18
C SER A 160 1.50 24.61 4.28
N VAL A 161 1.31 24.03 5.46
CA VAL A 161 1.56 22.60 5.77
C VAL A 161 0.41 22.09 6.62
N VAL A 162 -0.08 20.89 6.33
CA VAL A 162 -1.10 20.20 7.13
C VAL A 162 -0.53 19.83 8.50
N ASP A 163 -1.38 19.87 9.54
CA ASP A 163 -0.96 19.52 10.90
C ASP A 163 -0.51 18.05 11.01
N THR A 164 0.48 17.80 11.87
CA THR A 164 0.94 16.45 12.16
C THR A 164 -0.15 15.62 12.85
N GLY A 165 -0.28 14.34 12.49
CA GLY A 165 -1.32 13.45 13.01
C GLY A 165 -2.65 13.54 12.24
N THR A 166 -2.71 14.27 11.13
CA THR A 166 -3.94 14.42 10.33
C THR A 166 -4.16 13.21 9.41
N GLU A 167 -5.39 12.69 9.38
CA GLU A 167 -5.79 11.64 8.42
C GLU A 167 -5.95 12.23 7.02
N VAL A 168 -5.29 11.60 6.04
CA VAL A 168 -5.23 12.08 4.65
C VAL A 168 -5.59 10.96 3.68
N GLN A 169 -6.16 11.32 2.54
CA GLN A 169 -6.49 10.42 1.44
C GLN A 169 -5.46 10.56 0.31
N LYS A 170 -5.43 9.59 -0.61
CA LYS A 170 -4.63 9.72 -1.83
C LYS A 170 -5.07 10.96 -2.61
N GLY A 171 -4.10 11.81 -2.97
CA GLY A 171 -4.33 13.08 -3.67
C GLY A 171 -4.73 14.24 -2.76
N ALA A 172 -4.73 14.06 -1.43
CA ALA A 172 -4.94 15.18 -0.51
C ALA A 172 -3.70 16.09 -0.50
N ALA A 173 -3.88 17.40 -0.63
CA ALA A 173 -2.81 18.38 -0.53
C ALA A 173 -2.23 18.39 0.90
N LEU A 174 -0.93 18.21 1.02
CA LEU A 174 -0.20 18.17 2.30
C LEU A 174 0.57 19.47 2.55
N VAL A 175 1.17 20.01 1.49
CA VAL A 175 1.97 21.23 1.51
C VAL A 175 1.58 22.07 0.30
N GLU A 176 1.34 23.37 0.48
CA GLU A 176 1.26 24.31 -0.63
C GLU A 176 2.58 25.07 -0.76
N ILE A 177 3.03 25.22 -2.01
CA ILE A 177 4.29 25.85 -2.36
C ILE A 177 4.01 26.99 -3.34
N ASP A 178 4.64 28.14 -3.14
CA ASP A 178 4.78 29.18 -4.15
C ASP A 178 6.02 28.84 -5.02
N PRO A 179 5.84 28.37 -6.27
CA PRO A 179 6.93 27.90 -7.11
C PRO A 179 7.81 29.04 -7.61
N ASP A 180 9.13 28.81 -7.69
CA ASP A 180 10.09 29.77 -8.28
C ASP A 180 10.00 29.89 -9.81
#